data_AF-A0A7S1YW47-F1
#
_entry.id   AF-A0A7S1YW47-F1
#
_cell.length_a   1.000
_cell.length_b   1.000
_cell.length_c   1.000
_cell.angle_alpha   90.00
_cell.angle_beta   90.00
_cell.angle_gamma   90.00
#
_symmetry.space_group_name_H-M   'P 1'
#
loop_
_entity.id
_entity.type
_entity.pdbx_description
1 polymer ?
#
loop_
_entity_poly.entity_id
_entity_poly.type
_entity_poly.pdbx_seq_one_letter_code
_entity_poly.pdbx_strand_id
1 'polypeptide(L)'
;DGGASRGKGRPFLSSFVTPLLKATRKKETLSFYSPSEYEAWRRSLRDNEKDDGDDDDIRKWTVKYYKGLGTSTPAEARQYFEAFDEHRRIYEWRSERDGESLDMAFEKG
;
A
#
# COMPACT_ATOMS: atom_id res chain seq x y z
N ASP A 1 34.70 13.62 5.00
CA ASP A 1 33.82 13.88 6.15
C ASP A 1 32.73 12.81 6.14
N GLY A 2 32.88 11.70 6.84
CA GLY A 2 32.44 11.58 8.24
C GLY A 2 31.19 10.69 8.32
N GLY A 3 31.25 9.49 7.71
CA GLY A 3 30.15 8.52 7.71
C GLY A 3 29.88 8.00 9.11
N ALA A 4 28.91 8.59 9.80
CA ALA A 4 28.42 8.08 11.06
C ALA A 4 27.48 6.89 10.79
N SER A 5 28.00 5.68 10.99
CA SER A 5 27.19 4.50 11.27
C SER A 5 26.44 4.73 12.58
N ARG A 6 25.24 5.32 12.52
CA ARG A 6 24.30 5.27 13.64
C ARG A 6 23.90 3.80 13.82
N GLY A 7 24.09 3.27 15.03
CA GLY A 7 23.58 1.95 15.38
C GLY A 7 22.09 1.82 15.03
N LYS A 8 21.62 0.58 14.78
CA LYS A 8 20.21 0.25 14.47
C LYS A 8 19.29 0.58 15.66
N GLY A 9 19.09 1.85 15.94
CA GLY A 9 18.09 2.37 16.85
C GLY A 9 16.70 2.28 16.21
N ARG A 10 15.65 2.43 17.04
CA ARG A 10 14.28 2.54 16.53
C ARG A 10 14.21 3.69 15.52
N PRO A 11 13.57 3.52 14.37
CA PRO A 11 13.50 4.57 13.36
C PRO A 11 12.72 5.76 13.91
N PHE A 12 13.22 6.96 13.59
CA PHE A 12 12.63 8.23 14.06
C PHE A 12 11.27 8.50 13.41
N LEU A 13 11.14 8.24 12.11
CA LEU A 13 9.91 8.48 11.35
C LEU A 13 9.43 7.19 10.66
N SER A 14 8.14 6.89 10.82
CA SER A 14 7.46 5.82 10.09
C SER A 14 6.00 6.17 9.88
N SER A 15 5.39 5.63 8.83
CA SER A 15 3.95 5.67 8.61
C SER A 15 3.34 4.28 8.80
N PHE A 16 2.04 4.27 9.10
CA PHE A 16 1.22 3.08 9.11
C PHE A 16 0.31 3.12 7.89
N VAL A 17 0.41 2.12 7.03
CA VAL A 17 -0.26 2.08 5.74
C VAL A 17 -1.31 0.99 5.76
N THR A 18 -2.56 1.35 5.46
CA THR A 18 -3.67 0.41 5.28
C THR A 18 -3.97 0.22 3.80
N PRO A 19 -4.57 -0.90 3.38
CA PRO A 19 -4.96 -1.12 1.99
C PRO A 19 -5.82 0.02 1.44
N LEU A 20 -5.50 0.48 0.23
CA LEU A 20 -6.31 1.44 -0.52
C LEU A 20 -7.64 0.80 -0.94
N LEU A 21 -7.57 -0.46 -1.35
CA LEU A 21 -8.71 -1.22 -1.85
C LEU A 21 -8.50 -2.71 -1.62
N LYS A 22 -9.59 -3.42 -1.39
CA LYS A 22 -9.61 -4.87 -1.20
C LYS A 22 -10.56 -5.51 -2.20
N ALA A 23 -10.11 -6.57 -2.86
CA ALA A 23 -10.96 -7.44 -3.66
C ALA A 23 -11.21 -8.73 -2.89
N THR A 24 -12.47 -9.14 -2.73
CA THR A 24 -12.82 -10.38 -2.03
C THR A 24 -13.66 -11.30 -2.93
N ARG A 25 -13.28 -12.58 -2.99
CA ARG A 25 -14.02 -13.65 -3.66
C ARG A 25 -14.05 -14.88 -2.77
N LYS A 26 -15.24 -15.25 -2.30
CA LYS A 26 -15.44 -16.35 -1.34
C LYS A 26 -14.56 -16.17 -0.09
N LYS A 27 -13.51 -16.98 0.09
CA LYS A 27 -12.58 -16.93 1.23
C LYS A 27 -11.26 -16.22 0.89
N GLU A 28 -11.10 -15.78 -0.35
CA GLU A 28 -9.89 -15.13 -0.84
C GLU A 28 -10.08 -13.61 -0.76
N THR A 29 -9.16 -12.93 -0.08
CA THR A 29 -9.13 -11.46 -0.01
C THR A 29 -7.76 -10.97 -0.41
N LEU A 30 -7.72 -10.14 -1.44
CA LEU A 30 -6.53 -9.46 -1.93
C LEU A 30 -6.58 -7.99 -1.48
N SER A 31 -5.44 -7.49 -1.01
CA SER A 31 -5.27 -6.11 -0.58
C SER A 31 -4.29 -5.40 -1.50
N PHE A 32 -4.61 -4.18 -1.91
CA PHE A 32 -3.79 -3.39 -2.80
C PHE A 32 -3.54 -2.02 -2.17
N TYR A 33 -2.31 -1.51 -2.33
CA TYR A 33 -1.84 -0.29 -1.69
C TYR A 33 -1.61 0.85 -2.69
N SER A 34 -1.72 0.57 -3.99
CA SER A 34 -1.73 1.58 -5.04
C SER A 34 -2.77 1.28 -6.13
N PRO A 35 -3.23 2.29 -6.89
CA PRO A 35 -4.08 2.06 -8.06
C PRO A 35 -3.42 1.14 -9.10
N SER A 36 -2.12 1.32 -9.33
CA SER A 36 -1.36 0.57 -10.32
C SER A 36 -1.28 -0.94 -10.00
N GLU A 37 -1.11 -1.30 -8.73
CA GLU A 37 -1.13 -2.72 -8.29
C GLU A 37 -2.46 -3.39 -8.63
N TYR A 38 -3.58 -2.71 -8.36
CA TYR A 38 -4.90 -3.24 -8.65
C TYR A 38 -5.21 -3.32 -10.12
N GLU A 39 -4.81 -2.30 -10.90
CA GLU A 39 -4.97 -2.35 -12.34
C GLU A 39 -4.16 -3.49 -12.98
N ALA A 40 -2.93 -3.71 -12.50
CA ALA A 40 -2.10 -4.82 -12.97
C ALA A 40 -2.75 -6.17 -12.65
N TRP A 41 -3.23 -6.36 -11.42
CA TRP A 41 -3.98 -7.56 -11.04
C TRP A 41 -5.25 -7.75 -11.88
N ARG A 42 -6.06 -6.70 -12.02
CA ARG A 42 -7.29 -6.75 -12.82
C ARG A 42 -7.01 -7.11 -14.28
N ARG A 43 -5.95 -6.56 -14.89
CA ARG A 43 -5.52 -6.93 -16.25
C ARG A 43 -5.10 -8.39 -16.33
N SER A 44 -4.35 -8.89 -15.33
CA SER A 44 -3.91 -10.29 -15.30
C SER A 44 -5.06 -11.30 -15.25
N LEU A 45 -6.24 -10.92 -14.72
CA LEU A 45 -7.42 -11.79 -14.77
C LEU A 45 -7.89 -12.05 -16.21
N ARG A 46 -7.73 -11.07 -17.11
CA ARG A 46 -8.16 -11.16 -18.52
C ARG A 46 -7.22 -12.04 -19.35
N ASP A 47 -5.93 -12.05 -19.02
CA ASP A 47 -4.93 -12.84 -19.74
C ASP A 47 -5.02 -14.34 -19.44
N ASN A 48 -5.73 -14.73 -18.37
CA ASN A 48 -5.92 -16.12 -17.97
C ASN A 48 -7.19 -16.77 -18.56
N GLU A 49 -8.02 -16.02 -19.30
CA GLU A 49 -9.22 -16.54 -19.94
C GLU A 49 -8.92 -17.18 -21.30
N LYS A 50 -9.39 -18.42 -21.49
CA LYS A 50 -9.28 -19.17 -22.75
C LYS A 50 -10.51 -19.13 -23.64
N ASP A 51 -11.58 -18.43 -23.23
CA ASP A 51 -12.83 -18.32 -23.99
C ASP A 51 -13.32 -16.87 -24.06
N ASP A 52 -13.60 -16.42 -25.27
CA ASP A 52 -14.44 -15.30 -25.72
C ASP A 52 -14.76 -14.13 -24.75
N GLY A 53 -13.74 -13.53 -24.14
CA GLY A 53 -13.64 -12.08 -23.92
C GLY A 53 -14.66 -11.38 -23.02
N ASP A 54 -15.40 -12.07 -22.15
CA ASP A 54 -16.31 -11.41 -21.21
C ASP A 54 -15.60 -11.00 -19.92
N ASP A 55 -15.97 -9.85 -19.36
CA ASP A 55 -15.41 -9.27 -18.12
C ASP A 55 -15.91 -10.04 -16.86
N ASP A 56 -16.12 -11.35 -16.98
CA ASP A 56 -16.91 -12.16 -16.06
C ASP A 56 -16.11 -12.58 -14.82
N ASP A 57 -14.79 -12.73 -14.97
CA ASP A 57 -13.93 -13.08 -13.86
C ASP A 57 -13.82 -11.98 -12.81
N ILE A 58 -13.82 -10.69 -13.20
CA ILE A 58 -13.84 -9.58 -12.24
C ILE A 58 -15.21 -9.45 -11.54
N ARG A 59 -16.32 -9.83 -12.21
CA ARG A 59 -17.67 -9.83 -11.59
C ARG A 59 -17.80 -10.82 -10.43
N LYS A 60 -16.92 -11.83 -10.37
CA LYS A 60 -16.84 -12.78 -9.24
C LYS A 60 -16.20 -12.16 -7.98
N TRP A 61 -15.63 -10.96 -8.08
CA TRP A 61 -14.99 -10.26 -6.97
C TRP A 61 -15.82 -9.07 -6.48
N THR A 62 -15.95 -8.94 -5.16
CA THR A 62 -16.44 -7.69 -4.54
C THR A 62 -15.26 -6.79 -4.24
N VAL A 63 -15.25 -5.58 -4.82
CA VAL A 63 -14.18 -4.59 -4.64
C VAL A 63 -14.66 -3.50 -3.69
N LYS A 64 -13.94 -3.31 -2.56
CA LYS A 64 -14.20 -2.26 -1.57
C LYS A 64 -13.05 -1.25 -1.56
N TYR A 65 -13.39 0.03 -1.72
CA TYR A 65 -12.45 1.14 -1.64
C TYR A 65 -12.43 1.75 -0.23
N TYR A 66 -11.23 2.00 0.30
CA TYR A 66 -11.01 2.58 1.62
C TYR A 66 -10.59 4.05 1.46
N LYS A 67 -11.59 4.94 1.37
CA LYS A 67 -11.38 6.38 1.10
C LYS A 67 -10.80 7.16 2.29
N GLY A 68 -10.83 6.58 3.49
CA GLY A 68 -10.23 7.13 4.69
C GLY A 68 -10.13 6.07 5.78
N LEU A 69 -9.41 6.37 6.85
CA LEU A 69 -9.16 5.42 7.95
C LEU A 69 -10.46 4.93 8.61
N GLY A 70 -11.51 5.75 8.63
CA GLY A 70 -12.83 5.36 9.15
C GLY A 70 -13.59 4.34 8.31
N THR A 71 -13.11 3.97 7.11
CA THR A 71 -13.71 2.91 6.29
C THR A 71 -13.33 1.50 6.75
N SER A 72 -12.23 1.36 7.50
CA SER A 72 -11.81 0.09 8.11
C SER A 72 -12.70 -0.28 9.28
N THR A 73 -13.09 -1.55 9.34
CA THR A 73 -13.84 -2.06 10.50
C THR A 73 -12.90 -2.26 11.70
N PRO A 74 -13.42 -2.32 12.94
CA PRO A 74 -12.60 -2.64 14.12
C PRO A 74 -11.87 -3.98 14.02
N ALA A 75 -12.47 -4.98 13.36
CA ALA A 75 -11.84 -6.28 13.12
C ALA A 75 -10.63 -6.16 12.17
N GLU A 76 -10.77 -5.41 11.09
CA GLU A 76 -9.66 -5.13 10.17
C GLU A 76 -8.55 -4.34 10.86
N ALA A 77 -8.90 -3.33 11.65
CA ALA A 77 -7.92 -2.56 12.41
C ALA A 77 -7.08 -3.49 13.31
N ARG A 78 -7.72 -4.41 14.04
CA ARG A 78 -7.01 -5.40 14.87
C ARG A 78 -6.06 -6.26 14.03
N GLN A 79 -6.50 -6.77 12.88
CA GLN A 79 -5.65 -7.55 11.97
C GLN A 79 -4.43 -6.75 11.50
N TYR A 80 -4.60 -5.47 11.17
CA TYR A 80 -3.48 -4.62 10.73
C TYR A 80 -2.47 -4.38 11.86
N PHE A 81 -2.94 -4.22 13.11
CA PHE A 81 -2.06 -4.06 14.26
C PHE A 81 -1.41 -5.38 14.70
N GLU A 82 -2.07 -6.52 14.51
CA GLU A 82 -1.45 -7.84 14.69
C GLU A 82 -0.30 -8.05 13.69
N ALA A 83 -0.49 -7.59 12.44
CA ALA A 83 0.52 -7.56 11.38
C ALA A 83 1.25 -6.21 11.30
N PHE A 84 1.62 -5.62 12.44
CA PHE A 84 2.11 -4.24 12.52
C PHE A 84 3.28 -3.94 11.58
N ASP A 85 4.30 -4.81 11.56
CA ASP A 85 5.51 -4.57 10.76
C ASP A 85 5.23 -4.61 9.25
N GLU A 86 4.24 -5.39 8.80
CA GLU A 86 3.81 -5.42 7.39
C GLU A 86 3.10 -4.13 6.97
N HIS A 87 2.44 -3.46 7.91
CA HIS A 87 1.73 -2.20 7.70
C HIS A 87 2.60 -0.98 8.01
N ARG A 88 3.76 -1.18 8.64
CA ARG A 88 4.70 -0.11 8.93
C ARG A 88 5.59 0.16 7.72
N ARG A 89 5.77 1.44 7.40
CA ARG A 89 6.79 1.90 6.45
C ARG A 89 7.74 2.83 7.18
N ILE A 90 9.02 2.49 7.16
CA ILE A 90 10.07 3.25 7.82
C ILE A 90 10.67 4.21 6.80
N TYR A 91 10.83 5.48 7.20
CA TYR A 91 11.52 6.47 6.38
C TYR A 91 12.96 6.58 6.84
N GLU A 92 13.87 6.57 5.87
CA GLU A 92 15.30 6.67 6.10
C GLU A 92 15.82 7.94 5.45
N TRP A 93 16.57 8.75 6.20
CA TRP A 93 17.39 9.81 5.63
C TRP A 93 18.64 9.18 5.04
N ARG A 94 18.75 9.19 3.71
CA ARG A 94 19.85 8.57 2.97
C ARG A 94 20.92 9.57 2.60
N SER A 95 20.55 10.80 2.26
CA SER A 95 21.50 11.85 1.87
C SER A 95 20.87 13.24 1.90
N GLU A 96 21.71 14.27 1.74
CA GLU A 96 21.27 15.67 1.60
C GLU A 96 20.28 15.89 0.44
N ARG A 97 20.28 15.03 -0.59
CA ARG A 97 19.28 15.10 -1.68
C ARG A 97 17.85 14.87 -1.20
N ASP A 98 17.68 14.14 -0.10
CA ASP A 98 16.35 13.97 0.52
C ASP A 98 15.88 15.32 1.09
N GLY A 99 16.81 16.11 1.64
CA GLY A 99 16.59 17.48 2.10
C GLY A 99 16.23 18.43 0.97
N GLU A 100 17.04 18.45 -0.09
CA GLU A 100 16.75 19.24 -1.29
C GLU A 100 15.37 18.90 -1.88
N SER A 101 14.99 17.62 -1.85
CA SER A 101 13.68 17.16 -2.32
C SER A 101 12.54 17.63 -1.42
N LEU A 102 12.75 17.69 -0.10
CA LEU A 102 11.79 18.28 0.83
C LEU A 102 11.67 19.79 0.61
N ASP A 103 12.78 20.49 0.49
CA ASP A 103 12.80 21.94 0.23
C ASP A 103 12.04 22.25 -1.06
N MET A 104 12.33 21.54 -2.17
CA MET A 104 11.58 21.69 -3.42
C MET A 104 10.07 21.44 -3.29
N ALA A 105 9.65 20.53 -2.41
CA ALA A 105 8.24 20.20 -2.21
C ALA A 105 7.49 21.24 -1.34
N PHE A 106 8.20 21.95 -0.47
CA PHE A 106 7.60 22.82 0.56
C PHE A 106 8.03 24.28 0.48
N GLU A 107 8.99 24.64 -0.38
CA GLU A 107 9.31 26.02 -0.68
C GLU A 107 8.07 26.72 -1.25
N LYS A 108 7.69 27.81 -0.59
CA LYS A 108 6.73 28.75 -1.17
C LYS A 108 7.47 29.51 -2.26
N GLY A 109 7.03 29.35 -3.51
CA GLY A 109 7.48 30.18 -4.63
C GLY A 109 7.26 31.67 -4.38
#